data_AF-A0A433VIY7-F1
#
_entry.id   AF-A0A433VIY7-F1
#
_cell.length_a   1.000
_cell.length_b   1.000
_cell.length_c   1.000
_cell.angle_alpha   90.00
_cell.angle_beta   90.00
_cell.angle_gamma   90.00
#
_symmetry.space_group_name_H-M   'P 1'
#
loop_
_entity.id
_entity.type
_entity.pdbx_description
1 polymer ?
#
loop_
_entity_poly.entity_id
_entity_poly.type
_entity_poly.pdbx_seq_one_letter_code
_entity_poly.pdbx_strand_id
1 'polypeptide(L)'
;MTWVKRIIKLAPIKSIAFERVKFDIQKLENPSIEGIEYQQGTLQGYTLREALLEHWGRKCAYCDAVNVPLEIEHIRPKSQGGSDRFNNLTLSCQRCNQNKSNQSIDEFLKNDPVRLDNIKRHQKQSLRDAAAVNSTRNKLFDSLKSFNIPAYCGSGAYTKMMRIKSNLPKTHFIDAGCVNALQEVTLKTIQPLRVKCNGHGNRQFVTMDKHGFPRSCYAPKHVRKDWKAGDIIKVKKKDGTSVLGRVKKAAKTLIFIPFRGKETSFSPKNTKPIHRSDGYRYSFTTIDSELLQKIAT
;
A
#
# COMPACT_ATOMS: atom_id res chain seq x y z
N MET A 1 8.62 -10.95 0.11
CA MET A 1 9.86 -11.77 0.03
C MET A 1 10.76 -11.50 -1.18
N THR A 2 10.27 -10.94 -2.29
CA THR A 2 11.08 -10.64 -3.48
C THR A 2 12.39 -9.89 -3.21
N TRP A 3 12.35 -8.83 -2.39
CA TRP A 3 13.54 -8.03 -2.11
C TRP A 3 14.59 -8.75 -1.26
N VAL A 4 14.16 -9.57 -0.29
CA VAL A 4 15.06 -10.44 0.48
C VAL A 4 15.83 -11.36 -0.47
N LYS A 5 15.13 -12.06 -1.37
CA LYS A 5 15.76 -12.91 -2.42
C LYS A 5 16.76 -12.16 -3.28
N ARG A 6 16.45 -10.93 -3.67
CA ARG A 6 17.34 -10.12 -4.52
C ARG A 6 18.58 -9.66 -3.76
N ILE A 7 18.43 -9.22 -2.52
CA ILE A 7 19.54 -8.74 -1.70
C ILE A 7 20.48 -9.90 -1.36
N ILE A 8 19.95 -11.08 -1.02
CA ILE A 8 20.76 -12.29 -0.77
C ILE A 8 21.62 -12.67 -2.00
N LYS A 9 21.14 -12.43 -3.21
CA LYS A 9 21.91 -12.66 -4.45
C LYS A 9 23.02 -11.64 -4.69
N LEU A 10 22.90 -10.43 -4.11
CA LEU A 10 23.81 -9.32 -4.35
C LEU A 10 24.88 -9.19 -3.26
N ALA A 11 24.62 -9.68 -2.06
CA ALA A 11 25.52 -9.58 -0.93
C ALA A 11 25.39 -10.79 0.02
N PRO A 12 26.48 -11.20 0.69
CA PRO A 12 26.44 -12.25 1.70
C PRO A 12 25.73 -11.74 2.96
N ILE A 13 24.47 -12.13 3.16
CA ILE A 13 23.65 -11.72 4.30
C ILE A 13 23.83 -12.71 5.46
N LYS A 14 24.34 -12.22 6.59
CA LYS A 14 24.57 -13.02 7.80
C LYS A 14 23.31 -13.23 8.65
N SER A 15 22.43 -12.22 8.69
CA SER A 15 21.20 -12.25 9.47
C SER A 15 20.15 -11.30 8.89
N ILE A 16 18.89 -11.51 9.29
CA ILE A 16 17.76 -10.65 8.96
C ILE A 16 17.17 -10.13 10.26
N ALA A 17 16.99 -8.81 10.36
CA ALA A 17 16.23 -8.20 11.44
C ALA A 17 14.86 -7.75 10.93
N PHE A 18 13.81 -7.97 11.72
CA PHE A 18 12.44 -7.62 11.38
C PHE A 18 11.72 -6.99 12.58
N GLU A 19 11.12 -5.82 12.38
CA GLU A 19 10.30 -5.19 13.43
C GLU A 19 8.89 -5.79 13.38
N ARG A 20 8.53 -6.57 14.41
CA ARG A 20 7.23 -7.23 14.47
C ARG A 20 6.21 -6.32 15.13
N VAL A 21 5.61 -5.44 14.35
CA VAL A 21 4.61 -4.46 14.82
C VAL A 21 3.27 -5.13 15.15
N LYS A 22 2.69 -4.77 16.29
CA LYS A 22 1.30 -5.08 16.67
C LYS A 22 0.54 -3.78 16.87
N PHE A 23 -0.57 -3.63 16.18
CA PHE A 23 -1.53 -2.56 16.45
C PHE A 23 -2.59 -3.06 17.42
N ASP A 24 -2.83 -2.31 18.48
CA ASP A 24 -3.95 -2.54 19.36
C ASP A 24 -5.18 -1.83 18.79
N ILE A 25 -6.07 -2.61 18.18
CA ILE A 25 -7.24 -2.06 17.48
C ILE A 25 -8.20 -1.37 18.43
N GLN A 26 -8.35 -1.86 19.67
CA GLN A 26 -9.27 -1.24 20.63
C GLN A 26 -8.72 0.08 21.15
N LYS A 27 -7.43 0.12 21.53
CA LYS A 27 -6.77 1.37 21.96
C LYS A 27 -6.63 2.41 20.84
N LEU A 28 -6.59 1.97 19.57
CA LEU A 28 -6.63 2.89 18.44
C LEU A 28 -8.00 3.58 18.30
N GLU A 29 -9.09 2.94 18.69
CA GLU A 29 -10.42 3.54 18.64
C GLU A 29 -10.78 4.33 19.89
N ASN A 30 -10.39 3.81 21.06
CA ASN A 30 -10.61 4.43 22.34
C ASN A 30 -9.30 4.34 23.15
N PRO A 31 -8.44 5.38 23.12
CA PRO A 31 -7.16 5.37 23.81
C PRO A 31 -7.27 5.20 25.33
N SER A 32 -8.39 5.60 25.92
CA SER A 32 -8.67 5.52 27.37
C SER A 32 -9.40 4.24 27.79
N ILE A 33 -9.56 3.25 26.90
CA ILE A 33 -10.22 1.98 27.24
C ILE A 33 -9.35 1.15 28.20
N GLU A 34 -9.93 0.66 29.28
CA GLU A 34 -9.23 -0.08 30.33
C GLU A 34 -10.07 -1.22 30.93
N GLY A 35 -9.43 -2.11 31.70
CA GLY A 35 -10.10 -3.13 32.50
C GLY A 35 -10.99 -4.09 31.70
N ILE A 36 -12.23 -4.25 32.17
CA ILE A 36 -13.22 -5.20 31.63
C ILE A 36 -13.67 -4.78 30.23
N GLU A 37 -13.86 -3.48 29.99
CA GLU A 37 -14.31 -2.97 28.70
C GLU A 37 -13.34 -3.32 27.57
N TYR A 38 -12.03 -3.29 27.86
CA TYR A 38 -11.00 -3.71 26.92
C TYR A 38 -11.05 -5.22 26.58
N GLN A 39 -11.49 -6.06 27.52
CA GLN A 39 -11.59 -7.50 27.27
C GLN A 39 -12.84 -7.85 26.47
N GLN A 40 -13.93 -7.13 26.73
CA GLN A 40 -15.25 -7.44 26.21
C GLN A 40 -15.44 -6.90 24.77
N GLY A 41 -14.87 -5.74 24.43
CA GLY A 41 -14.97 -5.19 23.07
C GLY A 41 -16.41 -4.94 22.61
N THR A 42 -16.60 -4.54 21.35
CA THR A 42 -17.90 -4.01 20.87
C THR A 42 -19.03 -5.04 20.77
N LEU A 43 -18.72 -6.33 20.72
CA LEU A 43 -19.71 -7.41 20.48
C LEU A 43 -19.79 -8.41 21.64
N GLN A 44 -19.32 -8.06 22.85
CA GLN A 44 -19.39 -8.99 23.97
C GLN A 44 -20.82 -9.44 24.23
N GLY A 45 -21.07 -10.76 24.19
CA GLY A 45 -22.39 -11.31 24.46
C GLY A 45 -23.42 -11.13 23.34
N TYR A 46 -23.03 -10.57 22.19
CA TYR A 46 -23.91 -10.36 21.05
C TYR A 46 -23.33 -10.96 19.76
N THR A 47 -24.19 -11.52 18.93
CA THR A 47 -23.83 -11.69 17.52
C THR A 47 -23.80 -10.32 16.83
N LEU A 48 -22.99 -10.18 15.78
CA LEU A 48 -22.95 -8.96 14.98
C LEU A 48 -24.34 -8.53 14.48
N ARG A 49 -25.18 -9.50 14.12
CA ARG A 49 -26.54 -9.25 13.63
C ARG A 49 -27.43 -8.70 14.75
N GLU A 50 -27.38 -9.28 15.94
CA GLU A 50 -28.16 -8.79 17.09
C GLU A 50 -27.74 -7.39 17.49
N ALA A 51 -26.43 -7.11 17.57
CA ALA A 51 -25.92 -5.78 17.85
C ALA A 51 -26.41 -4.75 16.82
N LEU A 52 -26.44 -5.10 15.53
CA LEU A 52 -26.97 -4.22 14.48
C LEU A 52 -28.49 -4.04 14.58
N LEU A 53 -29.23 -5.10 14.90
CA LEU A 53 -30.69 -5.03 15.12
C LEU A 53 -31.05 -4.11 16.27
N GLU A 54 -30.33 -4.20 17.39
CA GLU A 54 -30.55 -3.34 18.54
C GLU A 54 -30.14 -1.89 18.24
N HIS A 55 -28.94 -1.68 17.68
CA HIS A 55 -28.42 -0.35 17.38
C HIS A 55 -29.27 0.43 16.36
N TRP A 56 -29.74 -0.24 15.30
CA TRP A 56 -30.55 0.39 14.25
C TRP A 56 -32.05 0.31 14.53
N GLY A 57 -32.49 -0.14 15.71
CA GLY A 57 -33.89 -0.18 16.11
C GLY A 57 -34.76 -1.11 15.25
N ARG A 58 -34.17 -2.22 14.75
CA ARG A 58 -34.84 -3.24 13.92
C ARG A 58 -35.59 -2.68 12.70
N LYS A 59 -35.08 -1.59 12.12
CA LYS A 59 -35.63 -0.95 10.93
C LYS A 59 -34.56 -0.76 9.86
N CYS A 60 -34.99 -0.53 8.63
CA CYS A 60 -34.10 -0.15 7.55
C CYS A 60 -33.51 1.25 7.81
N ALA A 61 -32.18 1.37 7.79
CA ALA A 61 -31.47 2.63 7.96
C ALA A 61 -31.77 3.66 6.86
N TYR A 62 -32.27 3.23 5.70
CA TYR A 62 -32.49 4.05 4.51
C TYR A 62 -33.92 4.55 4.34
N CYS A 63 -34.91 3.74 4.70
CA CYS A 63 -36.33 4.07 4.49
C CYS A 63 -37.20 3.87 5.72
N ASP A 64 -36.61 3.56 6.88
CA ASP A 64 -37.29 3.29 8.16
C ASP A 64 -38.30 2.13 8.14
N ALA A 65 -38.32 1.32 7.07
CA ALA A 65 -39.19 0.15 6.99
C ALA A 65 -38.95 -0.82 8.15
N VAL A 66 -40.04 -1.19 8.83
CA VAL A 66 -40.11 -2.20 9.89
C VAL A 66 -40.87 -3.43 9.39
N ASN A 67 -40.76 -4.55 10.10
CA ASN A 67 -41.47 -5.80 9.78
C ASN A 67 -41.20 -6.33 8.35
N VAL A 68 -40.03 -6.03 7.81
CA VAL A 68 -39.54 -6.55 6.52
C VAL A 68 -38.24 -7.32 6.75
N PRO A 69 -37.87 -8.27 5.86
CA PRO A 69 -36.55 -8.88 5.90
C PRO A 69 -35.44 -7.83 5.81
N LEU A 70 -34.59 -7.76 6.83
CA LEU A 70 -33.44 -6.85 6.90
C LEU A 70 -32.14 -7.59 6.61
N GLU A 71 -31.35 -7.03 5.70
CA GLU A 71 -30.03 -7.49 5.30
C GLU A 71 -28.95 -6.62 5.97
N ILE A 72 -27.83 -7.26 6.32
CA ILE A 72 -26.64 -6.53 6.78
C ILE A 72 -25.97 -5.94 5.56
N GLU A 73 -25.83 -4.62 5.55
CA GLU A 73 -25.36 -3.87 4.38
C GLU A 73 -24.16 -2.99 4.73
N HIS A 74 -23.24 -2.83 3.77
CA HIS A 74 -22.01 -2.06 3.95
C HIS A 74 -22.20 -0.60 3.52
N ILE A 75 -22.18 0.32 4.48
CA ILE A 75 -22.29 1.77 4.23
C ILE A 75 -21.28 2.19 3.16
N ARG A 76 -19.99 1.90 3.38
CA ARG A 76 -18.97 1.90 2.34
C ARG A 76 -18.94 0.52 1.68
N PRO A 77 -19.26 0.38 0.38
CA PRO A 77 -19.32 -0.92 -0.28
C PRO A 77 -18.00 -1.71 -0.23
N LYS A 78 -18.07 -3.05 -0.21
CA LYS A 78 -16.88 -3.93 -0.28
C LYS A 78 -16.01 -3.66 -1.50
N SER A 79 -16.62 -3.44 -2.66
CA SER A 79 -15.93 -3.10 -3.91
C SER A 79 -15.09 -1.82 -3.80
N GLN A 80 -15.47 -0.90 -2.91
CA GLN A 80 -14.74 0.33 -2.62
C GLN A 80 -13.85 0.22 -1.38
N GLY A 81 -13.64 -0.98 -0.83
CA GLY A 81 -12.76 -1.24 0.30
C GLY A 81 -13.41 -1.10 1.68
N GLY A 82 -14.74 -1.17 1.77
CA GLY A 82 -15.46 -1.25 3.04
C GLY A 82 -15.09 -2.48 3.87
N SER A 83 -15.07 -2.32 5.19
CA SER A 83 -14.76 -3.38 6.15
C SER A 83 -16.03 -4.04 6.71
N ASP A 84 -15.94 -5.28 7.19
CA ASP A 84 -17.01 -5.98 7.92
C ASP A 84 -17.11 -5.57 9.41
N ARG A 85 -16.62 -4.38 9.76
CA ARG A 85 -16.67 -3.86 11.14
C ARG A 85 -18.04 -3.26 11.40
N PHE A 86 -18.52 -3.36 12.64
CA PHE A 86 -19.78 -2.79 13.11
C PHE A 86 -20.02 -1.35 12.61
N ASN A 87 -18.99 -0.48 12.73
CA ASN A 87 -19.06 0.93 12.32
C ASN A 87 -19.18 1.17 10.80
N ASN A 88 -19.10 0.13 9.96
CA ASN A 88 -19.33 0.23 8.50
C ASN A 88 -20.57 -0.54 8.05
N LEU A 89 -21.35 -1.09 8.99
CA LEU A 89 -22.50 -1.92 8.71
C LEU A 89 -23.80 -1.25 9.16
N THR A 90 -24.85 -1.43 8.36
CA THR A 90 -26.23 -1.04 8.68
C THR A 90 -27.18 -2.21 8.49
N LEU A 91 -28.46 -1.97 8.81
CA LEU A 91 -29.56 -2.77 8.33
C LEU A 91 -30.27 -2.09 7.18
N SER A 92 -30.53 -2.85 6.11
CA SER A 92 -31.29 -2.36 4.96
C SER A 92 -32.35 -3.38 4.54
N CYS A 93 -33.48 -2.90 4.02
CA CYS A 93 -34.39 -3.79 3.31
C CYS A 93 -33.80 -4.13 1.94
N GLN A 94 -34.22 -5.26 1.36
CA GLN A 94 -33.70 -5.75 0.08
C GLN A 94 -33.77 -4.71 -1.04
N ARG A 95 -34.88 -3.96 -1.14
CA ARG A 95 -35.07 -2.90 -2.14
C ARG A 95 -34.01 -1.79 -2.01
N CYS A 96 -33.78 -1.30 -0.79
CA CYS A 96 -32.79 -0.26 -0.57
C CYS A 96 -31.36 -0.77 -0.78
N ASN A 97 -31.06 -1.99 -0.35
CA ASN A 97 -29.76 -2.61 -0.57
C ASN A 97 -29.44 -2.74 -2.07
N GLN A 98 -30.40 -3.24 -2.86
CA GLN A 98 -30.25 -3.39 -4.31
C GLN A 98 -30.14 -2.04 -5.02
N ASN A 99 -30.93 -1.04 -4.61
CA ASN A 99 -30.85 0.30 -5.18
C ASN A 99 -29.52 0.97 -4.89
N LYS A 100 -28.99 0.85 -3.68
CA LYS A 100 -27.67 1.38 -3.32
C LYS A 100 -26.55 0.63 -4.04
N SER A 101 -26.61 -0.70 -4.04
CA SER A 101 -25.63 -1.57 -4.69
C SER A 101 -24.18 -1.17 -4.30
N ASN A 102 -23.35 -0.80 -5.26
CA ASN A 102 -21.96 -0.39 -5.07
C ASN A 102 -21.76 1.13 -5.02
N GLN A 103 -22.83 1.92 -4.94
CA GLN A 103 -22.76 3.38 -4.82
C GLN A 103 -22.21 3.79 -3.45
N SER A 104 -21.56 4.96 -3.42
CA SER A 104 -21.20 5.57 -2.15
C SER A 104 -22.46 6.01 -1.39
N ILE A 105 -22.36 6.09 -0.06
CA ILE A 105 -23.49 6.56 0.76
C ILE A 105 -23.87 8.01 0.42
N ASP A 106 -22.88 8.83 0.06
CA ASP A 106 -23.06 10.22 -0.38
C ASP A 106 -23.89 10.33 -1.66
N GLU A 107 -23.62 9.48 -2.64
CA GLU A 107 -24.38 9.43 -3.90
C GLU A 107 -25.80 8.93 -3.65
N PHE A 108 -25.94 7.87 -2.85
CA PHE A 108 -27.23 7.23 -2.61
C PHE A 108 -28.21 8.13 -1.82
N LEU A 109 -27.71 8.86 -0.82
CA LEU A 109 -28.50 9.76 0.03
C LEU A 109 -28.32 11.24 -0.33
N LYS A 110 -27.94 11.55 -1.57
CA LYS A 110 -27.73 12.93 -2.03
C LYS A 110 -28.94 13.84 -1.77
N ASN A 111 -30.15 13.30 -1.86
CA ASN A 111 -31.40 14.03 -1.66
C ASN A 111 -31.91 13.99 -0.21
N ASP A 112 -31.19 13.35 0.71
CA ASP A 112 -31.54 13.26 2.13
C ASP A 112 -30.31 13.47 3.01
N PRO A 113 -29.87 14.74 3.18
CA PRO A 113 -28.66 15.08 3.92
C PRO A 113 -28.79 14.78 5.42
N VAL A 114 -30.00 14.82 5.98
CA VAL A 114 -30.24 14.56 7.41
C VAL A 114 -29.96 13.09 7.72
N ARG A 115 -30.50 12.18 6.91
CA ARG A 115 -30.25 10.75 7.06
C ARG A 115 -28.79 10.39 6.77
N LEU A 116 -28.18 11.02 5.76
CA LEU A 116 -26.76 10.87 5.47
C LEU A 116 -25.88 11.22 6.68
N ASP A 117 -26.13 12.36 7.33
CA ASP A 117 -25.36 12.79 8.50
C ASP A 117 -25.54 11.82 9.69
N ASN A 118 -26.77 11.36 9.93
CA ASN A 118 -27.05 10.36 10.97
C ASN A 118 -26.25 9.06 10.75
N ILE A 119 -26.21 8.55 9.52
CA ILE A 119 -25.45 7.33 9.19
C ILE A 119 -23.94 7.57 9.28
N LYS A 120 -23.45 8.75 8.87
CA LYS A 120 -22.03 9.10 8.96
C LYS A 120 -21.54 9.24 10.40
N ARG A 121 -22.37 9.67 11.34
CA ARG A 121 -22.00 9.73 12.77
C ARG A 121 -21.68 8.36 13.36
N HIS A 122 -22.29 7.29 12.85
CA HIS A 122 -21.94 5.91 13.19
C HIS A 122 -20.60 5.47 12.57
N GLN A 123 -20.24 6.01 11.40
CA GLN A 123 -19.01 5.64 10.73
C GLN A 123 -17.76 6.13 11.48
N LYS A 124 -16.91 5.18 11.87
CA LYS A 124 -15.55 5.46 12.34
C LYS A 124 -14.52 5.25 11.25
N GLN A 125 -13.33 5.82 11.44
CA GLN A 125 -12.21 5.64 10.53
C GLN A 125 -11.89 4.14 10.33
N SER A 126 -11.60 3.77 9.10
CA SER A 126 -11.24 2.40 8.77
C SER A 126 -9.88 2.04 9.37
N LEU A 127 -9.84 0.92 10.10
CA LEU A 127 -8.61 0.32 10.65
C LEU A 127 -8.05 -0.79 9.75
N ARG A 128 -8.35 -0.73 8.44
CA ARG A 128 -7.97 -1.76 7.46
C ARG A 128 -6.46 -2.02 7.43
N ASP A 129 -5.66 -0.98 7.46
CA ASP A 129 -4.20 -1.10 7.36
C ASP A 129 -3.61 -1.74 8.63
N ALA A 130 -4.09 -1.34 9.81
CA ALA A 130 -3.73 -1.96 11.08
C ALA A 130 -4.11 -3.44 11.12
N ALA A 131 -5.31 -3.79 10.64
CA ALA A 131 -5.77 -5.17 10.53
C ALA A 131 -4.91 -5.98 9.55
N ALA A 132 -4.53 -5.40 8.40
CA ALA A 132 -3.65 -6.04 7.43
C ALA A 132 -2.25 -6.31 8.00
N VAL A 133 -1.68 -5.38 8.76
CA VAL A 133 -0.39 -5.61 9.44
C VAL A 133 -0.54 -6.71 10.49
N ASN A 134 -1.57 -6.64 11.34
CA ASN A 134 -1.80 -7.63 12.39
C ASN A 134 -1.98 -9.05 11.84
N SER A 135 -2.71 -9.22 10.74
CA SER A 135 -2.94 -10.53 10.12
C SER A 135 -1.71 -11.08 9.40
N THR A 136 -0.88 -10.20 8.83
CA THR A 136 0.28 -10.63 8.02
C THR A 136 1.59 -10.75 8.80
N ARG A 137 1.76 -10.07 9.94
CA ARG A 137 3.07 -9.95 10.63
C ARG A 137 3.73 -11.30 10.96
N ASN A 138 2.94 -12.29 11.41
CA ASN A 138 3.48 -13.58 11.82
C ASN A 138 3.90 -14.37 10.59
N LYS A 139 3.01 -14.45 9.58
CA LYS A 139 3.31 -15.13 8.31
C LYS A 139 4.51 -14.51 7.59
N LEU A 140 4.68 -13.19 7.66
CA LEU A 140 5.85 -12.51 7.12
C LEU A 140 7.13 -12.96 7.83
N PHE A 141 7.14 -13.02 9.16
CA PHE A 141 8.29 -13.49 9.92
C PHE A 141 8.61 -14.96 9.65
N ASP A 142 7.60 -15.83 9.58
CA ASP A 142 7.79 -17.25 9.25
C ASP A 142 8.34 -17.42 7.84
N SER A 143 7.90 -16.59 6.90
CA SER A 143 8.43 -16.56 5.53
C SER A 143 9.88 -16.05 5.46
N LEU A 144 10.37 -15.31 6.47
CA LEU A 144 11.79 -14.92 6.55
C LEU A 144 12.65 -16.08 7.07
N LYS A 145 12.13 -16.88 8.01
CA LYS A 145 12.84 -18.05 8.54
C LYS A 145 13.13 -19.10 7.46
N SER A 146 12.29 -19.21 6.43
CA SER A 146 12.49 -20.17 5.35
C SER A 146 13.71 -19.90 4.45
N PHE A 147 14.45 -18.81 4.67
CA PHE A 147 15.66 -18.50 3.91
C PHE A 147 16.93 -19.16 4.46
N ASN A 148 16.85 -19.95 5.54
CA ASN A 148 18.00 -20.55 6.22
C ASN A 148 19.07 -19.52 6.65
N ILE A 149 18.62 -18.29 6.92
CA ILE A 149 19.44 -17.20 7.47
C ILE A 149 18.85 -16.85 8.84
N PRO A 150 19.67 -16.67 9.89
CA PRO A 150 19.18 -16.26 11.20
C PRO A 150 18.27 -15.02 11.11
N ALA A 151 17.04 -15.15 11.58
CA ALA A 151 16.03 -14.09 11.54
C ALA A 151 15.62 -13.69 12.96
N TYR A 152 15.79 -12.41 13.28
CA TYR A 152 15.54 -11.85 14.60
C TYR A 152 14.38 -10.86 14.57
N CYS A 153 13.66 -10.77 15.69
CA CYS A 153 12.62 -9.75 15.89
C CYS A 153 13.16 -8.60 16.75
N GLY A 154 12.87 -7.36 16.33
CA GLY A 154 13.07 -6.16 17.14
C GLY A 154 11.75 -5.54 17.58
N SER A 155 11.79 -4.73 18.63
CA SER A 155 10.68 -3.86 19.05
C SER A 155 10.91 -2.43 18.60
N GLY A 156 9.83 -1.67 18.40
CA GLY A 156 9.93 -0.24 18.06
C GLY A 156 10.57 0.59 19.17
N ALA A 157 10.38 0.21 20.43
CA ALA A 157 11.03 0.85 21.57
C ALA A 157 12.55 0.70 21.52
N TYR A 158 13.04 -0.51 21.26
CA TYR A 158 14.47 -0.77 21.10
C TYR A 158 15.05 -0.04 19.88
N THR A 159 14.32 -0.05 18.76
CA THR A 159 14.72 0.65 17.53
C THR A 159 14.85 2.15 17.76
N LYS A 160 13.88 2.77 18.48
CA LYS A 160 13.95 4.17 18.88
C LYS A 160 15.15 4.45 19.78
N MET A 161 15.38 3.61 20.78
CA MET A 161 16.50 3.75 21.71
C MET A 161 17.84 3.69 20.97
N MET A 162 18.02 2.69 20.10
CA MET A 162 19.25 2.52 19.33
C MET A 162 19.51 3.69 18.38
N ARG A 163 18.45 4.21 17.75
CA ARG A 163 18.54 5.40 16.89
C ARG A 163 19.00 6.64 17.66
N ILE A 164 18.44 6.87 18.86
CA ILE A 164 18.83 7.99 19.73
C ILE A 164 20.28 7.81 20.18
N LYS A 165 20.65 6.61 20.62
CA LYS A 165 22.02 6.28 21.02
C LYS A 165 23.02 6.53 19.88
N SER A 166 22.64 6.20 18.65
CA SER A 166 23.46 6.43 17.45
C SER A 166 23.39 7.87 16.91
N ASN A 167 22.69 8.79 17.57
CA ASN A 167 22.49 10.18 17.14
C ASN A 167 21.94 10.33 15.70
N LEU A 168 21.03 9.43 15.28
CA LEU A 168 20.46 9.43 13.93
C LEU A 168 19.03 10.02 13.89
N PRO A 169 18.63 10.71 12.81
CA PRO A 169 17.27 11.24 12.66
C PRO A 169 16.25 10.16 12.31
N LYS A 170 14.97 10.45 12.55
CA LYS A 170 13.85 9.54 12.25
C LYS A 170 13.58 9.47 10.75
N THR A 171 14.00 8.39 10.10
CA THR A 171 13.61 8.06 8.73
C THR A 171 13.45 6.55 8.56
N HIS A 172 12.62 6.10 7.61
CA HIS A 172 12.31 4.67 7.46
C HIS A 172 13.52 3.76 7.20
N PHE A 173 14.52 4.21 6.43
CA PHE A 173 15.69 3.38 6.13
C PHE A 173 16.70 3.35 7.29
N ILE A 174 16.77 4.42 8.08
CA ILE A 174 17.59 4.48 9.31
C ILE A 174 16.97 3.59 10.37
N ASP A 175 15.65 3.69 10.57
CA ASP A 175 14.92 2.85 11.52
C ASP A 175 15.14 1.37 11.21
N ALA A 176 15.09 0.99 9.93
CA ALA A 176 15.38 -0.37 9.48
C ALA A 176 16.79 -0.87 9.86
N GLY A 177 17.81 0.01 9.82
CA GLY A 177 19.17 -0.31 10.24
C GLY A 177 19.32 -0.42 11.77
N CYS A 178 18.45 0.22 12.53
CA CYS A 178 18.44 0.18 13.99
C CYS A 178 17.66 -1.03 14.56
N VAL A 179 16.89 -1.74 13.73
CA VAL A 179 16.11 -2.91 14.18
C VAL A 179 17.06 -4.00 14.67
N ASN A 180 16.97 -4.34 15.95
CA ASN A 180 17.77 -5.40 16.59
C ASN A 180 19.30 -5.23 16.38
N ALA A 181 19.78 -4.01 16.22
CA ALA A 181 21.22 -3.74 16.13
C ALA A 181 21.86 -3.84 17.53
N LEU A 182 22.97 -4.57 17.66
CA LEU A 182 23.68 -4.78 18.93
C LEU A 182 24.65 -3.65 19.27
N GLN A 183 25.01 -2.84 18.27
CA GLN A 183 25.98 -1.75 18.36
C GLN A 183 25.39 -0.50 17.72
N GLU A 184 26.00 0.66 17.99
CA GLU A 184 25.61 1.91 17.37
C GLU A 184 25.71 1.83 15.83
N VAL A 185 24.69 2.37 15.17
CA VAL A 185 24.54 2.27 13.73
C VAL A 185 25.27 3.44 13.07
N THR A 186 26.20 3.13 12.17
CA THR A 186 26.88 4.14 11.34
C THR A 186 26.32 4.13 9.92
N LEU A 187 26.04 5.31 9.38
CA LEU A 187 25.58 5.44 8.00
C LEU A 187 26.77 5.41 7.05
N LYS A 188 26.72 4.52 6.06
CA LYS A 188 27.71 4.49 4.95
C LYS A 188 27.24 5.25 3.72
N THR A 189 25.97 5.64 3.68
CA THR A 189 25.38 6.42 2.58
C THR A 189 24.19 7.23 3.08
N ILE A 190 24.05 8.43 2.52
CA ILE A 190 22.92 9.37 2.73
C ILE A 190 22.02 9.45 1.50
N GLN A 191 22.37 8.71 0.44
CA GLN A 191 21.61 8.69 -0.79
C GLN A 191 21.10 7.26 -1.07
N PRO A 192 20.16 6.73 -0.27
CA PRO A 192 19.59 5.43 -0.53
C PRO A 192 18.89 5.37 -1.89
N LEU A 193 18.93 4.19 -2.51
CA LEU A 193 18.14 3.90 -3.69
C LEU A 193 16.68 3.68 -3.28
N ARG A 194 15.80 4.61 -3.62
CA ARG A 194 14.35 4.47 -3.43
C ARG A 194 13.79 3.52 -4.49
N VAL A 195 13.21 2.43 -4.01
CA VAL A 195 12.49 1.45 -4.82
C VAL A 195 11.00 1.58 -4.56
N LYS A 196 10.22 1.95 -5.58
CA LYS A 196 8.76 2.00 -5.50
C LYS A 196 8.16 0.83 -6.28
N CYS A 197 7.27 0.07 -5.65
CA CYS A 197 6.49 -0.96 -6.35
C CYS A 197 5.42 -0.27 -7.21
N ASN A 198 5.49 -0.45 -8.52
CA ASN A 198 4.53 0.11 -9.48
C ASN A 198 3.72 -0.98 -10.20
N GLY A 199 4.04 -2.27 -9.98
CA GLY A 199 3.45 -3.39 -10.70
C GLY A 199 3.89 -3.48 -12.15
N HIS A 200 3.44 -4.52 -12.84
CA HIS A 200 3.84 -4.83 -14.23
C HIS A 200 2.96 -4.17 -15.30
N GLY A 201 2.27 -3.07 -14.95
CA GLY A 201 1.28 -2.44 -15.82
C GLY A 201 0.02 -3.29 -16.02
N ASN A 202 -0.90 -2.80 -16.87
CA ASN A 202 -2.13 -3.52 -17.17
C ASN A 202 -1.89 -4.59 -18.26
N ARG A 203 -2.32 -5.83 -18.02
CA ARG A 203 -2.30 -6.95 -18.98
C ARG A 203 -3.34 -6.80 -20.09
N GLN A 204 -4.26 -5.83 -19.96
CA GLN A 204 -5.25 -5.52 -20.97
C GLN A 204 -4.58 -5.04 -22.27
N PHE A 205 -4.78 -5.84 -23.32
CA PHE A 205 -4.25 -5.60 -24.66
C PHE A 205 -5.05 -4.55 -25.45
N VAL A 206 -6.37 -4.50 -25.22
CA VAL A 206 -7.30 -3.58 -25.89
C VAL A 206 -8.17 -2.89 -24.84
N THR A 207 -8.38 -1.59 -25.01
CA THR A 207 -9.18 -0.79 -24.08
C THR A 207 -10.65 -1.04 -24.38
N MET A 208 -11.45 -1.37 -23.35
CA MET A 208 -12.88 -1.60 -23.54
C MET A 208 -13.67 -0.28 -23.51
N ASP A 209 -14.86 -0.29 -24.09
CA ASP A 209 -15.88 0.73 -23.87
C ASP A 209 -16.55 0.54 -22.50
N LYS A 210 -17.57 1.36 -22.21
CA LYS A 210 -18.33 1.28 -20.95
C LYS A 210 -19.17 0.00 -20.81
N HIS A 211 -19.37 -0.74 -21.89
CA HIS A 211 -20.16 -1.97 -21.95
C HIS A 211 -19.28 -3.25 -21.96
N GLY A 212 -17.95 -3.09 -21.98
CA GLY A 212 -17.01 -4.21 -21.97
C GLY A 212 -16.58 -4.68 -23.36
N PHE A 213 -17.00 -4.01 -24.44
CA PHE A 213 -16.59 -4.35 -25.80
C PHE A 213 -15.28 -3.63 -26.18
N PRO A 214 -14.41 -4.24 -27.00
CA PRO A 214 -13.21 -3.59 -27.52
C PRO A 214 -13.57 -2.29 -28.28
N ARG A 215 -12.92 -1.17 -27.94
CA ARG A 215 -13.14 0.09 -28.68
C ARG A 215 -12.70 -0.08 -30.14
N SER A 216 -13.59 0.23 -31.09
CA SER A 216 -13.26 0.28 -32.51
C SER A 216 -12.10 1.24 -32.77
N CYS A 217 -11.19 0.87 -33.66
CA CYS A 217 -9.98 1.62 -34.02
C CYS A 217 -8.80 1.61 -33.02
N TYR A 218 -8.83 0.81 -31.94
CA TYR A 218 -7.64 0.64 -31.09
C TYR A 218 -6.65 -0.37 -31.67
N ALA A 219 -5.49 0.09 -32.14
CA ALA A 219 -4.41 -0.80 -32.56
C ALA A 219 -3.81 -1.55 -31.36
N PRO A 220 -3.60 -2.88 -31.44
CA PRO A 220 -2.96 -3.64 -30.37
C PRO A 220 -1.62 -3.02 -29.97
N LYS A 221 -1.29 -3.07 -28.67
CA LYS A 221 0.03 -2.66 -28.18
C LYS A 221 1.10 -3.54 -28.84
N HIS A 222 1.81 -3.01 -29.84
CA HIS A 222 2.95 -3.72 -30.44
C HIS A 222 4.02 -3.97 -29.38
N VAL A 223 4.28 -5.25 -29.10
CA VAL A 223 5.35 -5.67 -28.22
C VAL A 223 6.62 -5.79 -29.07
N ARG A 224 7.58 -4.88 -28.89
CA ARG A 224 8.92 -5.11 -29.41
C ARG A 224 9.60 -6.22 -28.62
N LYS A 225 10.32 -7.10 -29.32
CA LYS A 225 11.07 -8.21 -28.71
C LYS A 225 12.20 -7.69 -27.80
N ASP A 226 12.84 -6.60 -28.20
CA ASP A 226 14.09 -6.15 -27.58
C ASP A 226 13.90 -5.18 -26.40
N TRP A 227 12.80 -4.42 -26.39
CA TRP A 227 12.55 -3.33 -25.43
C TRP A 227 11.11 -3.31 -24.95
N LYS A 228 10.94 -3.11 -23.65
CA LYS A 228 9.62 -2.98 -23.02
C LYS A 228 9.52 -1.70 -22.20
N ALA A 229 8.29 -1.20 -22.06
CA ALA A 229 8.02 -0.11 -21.12
C ALA A 229 8.47 -0.51 -19.71
N GLY A 230 9.26 0.35 -19.10
CA GLY A 230 9.85 0.14 -17.79
C GLY A 230 11.29 -0.35 -17.76
N ASP A 231 11.85 -0.77 -18.90
CA ASP A 231 13.28 -1.10 -18.99
C ASP A 231 14.12 0.14 -18.66
N ILE A 232 15.25 -0.06 -17.97
CA ILE A 232 16.27 0.96 -17.75
C ILE A 232 17.37 0.73 -18.79
N ILE A 233 17.67 1.79 -19.52
CA ILE A 233 18.62 1.76 -20.64
C ILE A 233 19.63 2.90 -20.50
N LYS A 234 20.83 2.65 -21.03
CA LYS A 234 21.85 3.67 -21.28
C LYS A 234 21.79 4.06 -22.74
N VAL A 235 21.62 5.35 -23.01
CA VAL A 235 21.53 5.91 -24.35
C VAL A 235 22.76 6.75 -24.64
N LYS A 236 23.41 6.53 -25.78
CA LYS A 236 24.47 7.41 -26.28
C LYS A 236 23.85 8.58 -27.07
N LYS A 237 24.18 9.81 -26.69
CA LYS A 237 23.83 11.04 -27.42
C LYS A 237 24.75 11.24 -28.62
N LYS A 238 24.38 12.16 -29.51
CA LYS A 238 25.21 12.57 -30.66
C LYS A 238 26.53 13.17 -30.18
N ASP A 239 26.50 13.92 -29.09
CA ASP A 239 27.66 14.58 -28.47
C ASP A 239 28.62 13.60 -27.73
N GLY A 240 28.52 12.29 -27.99
CA GLY A 240 29.33 11.24 -27.35
C GLY A 240 28.97 10.91 -25.90
N THR A 241 28.30 11.82 -25.19
CA THR A 241 27.86 11.60 -23.80
C THR A 241 26.77 10.53 -23.69
N SER A 242 26.68 9.87 -22.54
CA SER A 242 25.66 8.85 -22.27
C SER A 242 24.69 9.27 -21.18
N VAL A 243 23.41 8.97 -21.36
CA VAL A 243 22.35 9.26 -20.38
C VAL A 243 21.63 7.98 -19.98
N LEU A 244 21.37 7.84 -18.68
CA LEU A 244 20.59 6.75 -18.10
C LEU A 244 19.15 7.19 -17.85
N GLY A 245 18.22 6.27 -18.07
CA GLY A 245 16.81 6.54 -17.84
C GLY A 245 15.93 5.35 -18.20
N ARG A 246 14.63 5.57 -18.16
CA ARG A 246 13.61 4.53 -18.28
C ARG A 246 12.84 4.67 -19.59
N VAL A 247 12.55 3.55 -20.22
CA VAL A 247 11.65 3.50 -21.39
C VAL A 247 10.21 3.70 -20.92
N LYS A 248 9.55 4.75 -21.41
CA LYS A 248 8.10 4.99 -21.20
C LYS A 248 7.27 4.20 -22.20
N LYS A 249 7.67 4.24 -23.49
CA LYS A 249 6.98 3.55 -24.59
C LYS A 249 8.01 3.03 -25.58
N ALA A 250 7.89 1.76 -25.94
CA ALA A 250 8.70 1.14 -26.99
C ALA A 250 7.88 1.09 -28.28
N ALA A 251 8.03 2.08 -29.15
CA ALA A 251 7.46 2.11 -30.51
C ALA A 251 8.61 2.07 -31.53
N LYS A 252 8.44 2.61 -32.75
CA LYS A 252 9.53 2.74 -33.74
C LYS A 252 10.76 3.44 -33.12
N THR A 253 10.52 4.56 -32.46
CA THR A 253 11.45 5.23 -31.53
C THR A 253 11.11 4.87 -30.08
N LEU A 254 12.10 4.97 -29.20
CA LEU A 254 11.92 4.77 -27.77
C LEU A 254 11.62 6.11 -27.12
N ILE A 255 10.44 6.24 -26.53
CA ILE A 255 10.15 7.35 -25.62
C ILE A 255 10.83 7.05 -24.30
N PHE A 256 11.70 7.95 -23.87
CA PHE A 256 12.68 7.78 -22.81
C PHE A 256 12.56 8.91 -21.79
N ILE A 257 12.57 8.56 -20.51
CA ILE A 257 12.59 9.50 -19.40
C ILE A 257 13.97 9.39 -18.74
N PRO A 258 14.88 10.36 -18.96
CA PRO A 258 16.15 10.42 -18.24
C PRO A 258 15.92 10.44 -16.73
N PHE A 259 16.83 9.88 -15.94
CA PHE A 259 16.77 10.04 -14.48
C PHE A 259 16.96 11.48 -14.03
N ARG A 260 17.63 12.28 -14.86
CA ARG A 260 17.81 13.73 -14.69
C ARG A 260 17.47 14.41 -16.02
N GLY A 261 16.29 15.01 -16.11
CA GLY A 261 15.85 15.75 -17.30
C GLY A 261 14.41 15.44 -17.73
N LYS A 262 14.03 16.00 -18.87
CA LYS A 262 12.70 15.89 -19.46
C LYS A 262 12.62 14.70 -20.44
N GLU A 263 11.40 14.26 -20.71
CA GLU A 263 11.08 13.20 -21.67
C GLU A 263 11.64 13.52 -23.06
N THR A 264 12.28 12.54 -23.68
CA THR A 264 12.92 12.64 -25.00
C THR A 264 12.74 11.34 -25.79
N SER A 265 13.05 11.36 -27.08
CA SER A 265 12.96 10.17 -27.94
C SER A 265 14.32 9.77 -28.50
N PHE A 266 14.62 8.48 -28.49
CA PHE A 266 15.86 7.94 -29.05
C PHE A 266 15.65 6.75 -29.98
N SER A 267 16.57 6.57 -30.92
CA SER A 267 16.63 5.36 -31.75
C SER A 267 17.14 4.17 -30.93
N PRO A 268 16.53 2.97 -31.04
CA PRO A 268 17.00 1.77 -30.35
C PRO A 268 18.46 1.41 -30.63
N LYS A 269 18.99 1.76 -31.81
CA LYS A 269 20.37 1.44 -32.21
C LYS A 269 21.43 2.04 -31.28
N ASN A 270 21.11 3.17 -30.63
CA ASN A 270 22.05 3.90 -29.78
C ASN A 270 21.89 3.55 -28.29
N THR A 271 21.26 2.41 -27.98
CA THR A 271 20.86 2.06 -26.61
C THR A 271 21.48 0.74 -26.15
N LYS A 272 21.82 0.68 -24.86
CA LYS A 272 22.31 -0.52 -24.18
C LYS A 272 21.40 -0.85 -22.99
N PRO A 273 21.04 -2.13 -22.78
CA PRO A 273 20.20 -2.52 -21.65
C PRO A 273 21.00 -2.43 -20.35
N ILE A 274 20.38 -1.90 -19.29
CA ILE A 274 20.96 -1.86 -17.94
C ILE A 274 20.15 -2.74 -16.99
N HIS A 275 18.82 -2.60 -17.01
CA HIS A 275 17.92 -3.39 -16.18
C HIS A 275 16.60 -3.63 -16.89
N ARG A 276 16.04 -4.83 -16.76
CA ARG A 276 14.74 -5.17 -17.36
C ARG A 276 13.59 -4.75 -16.44
N SER A 277 12.48 -4.37 -17.06
CA SER A 277 11.25 -4.00 -16.35
C SER A 277 10.80 -5.14 -15.44
N ASP A 278 10.77 -4.87 -14.14
CA ASP A 278 10.55 -5.87 -13.09
C ASP A 278 9.42 -5.47 -12.13
N GLY A 279 8.61 -4.49 -12.54
CA GLY A 279 7.49 -3.98 -11.76
C GLY A 279 7.87 -2.91 -10.72
N TYR A 280 9.15 -2.52 -10.63
CA TYR A 280 9.61 -1.49 -9.70
C TYR A 280 10.10 -0.24 -10.44
N ARG A 281 10.06 0.89 -9.74
CA ARG A 281 10.67 2.15 -10.15
C ARG A 281 11.82 2.46 -9.20
N TYR A 282 12.93 2.86 -9.79
CA TYR A 282 14.19 3.13 -9.12
C TYR A 282 14.52 4.61 -9.25
N SER A 283 14.91 5.23 -8.14
CA SER A 283 15.39 6.61 -8.09
C SER A 283 16.24 6.80 -6.86
N PHE A 284 17.34 7.53 -6.95
CA PHE A 284 18.05 7.96 -5.76
C PHE A 284 17.23 9.02 -5.02
N THR A 285 17.26 8.99 -3.69
CA THR A 285 16.70 10.09 -2.90
C THR A 285 17.53 11.35 -3.08
N THR A 286 16.93 12.49 -2.77
CA THR A 286 17.71 13.71 -2.55
C THR A 286 18.67 13.48 -1.40
N ILE A 287 19.87 14.05 -1.52
CA ILE A 287 20.85 14.03 -0.45
C ILE A 287 20.33 15.00 0.61
N ASP A 288 20.19 14.50 1.83
CA ASP A 288 19.82 15.31 2.98
C ASP A 288 21.08 15.99 3.52
N SER A 289 21.09 17.33 3.49
CA SER A 289 22.22 18.15 3.93
C SER A 289 22.50 18.03 5.42
N GLU A 290 21.48 17.82 6.25
CA GLU A 290 21.64 17.65 7.71
C GLU A 290 22.31 16.31 8.04
N LEU A 291 21.95 15.26 7.31
CA LEU A 291 22.59 13.95 7.42
C LEU A 291 24.03 13.96 6.90
N LEU A 292 24.34 14.81 5.92
CA LEU A 292 25.68 14.91 5.32
C LEU A 292 26.71 15.42 6.33
N GLN A 293 26.33 16.40 7.15
CA GLN A 293 27.18 16.95 8.21
C GLN A 293 27.56 15.91 9.27
N LYS A 294 26.66 14.96 9.56
CA LYS A 294 26.86 13.90 10.56
C LYS A 294 27.75 12.73 10.12
N ILE A 295 28.01 12.57 8.81
CA ILE A 295 28.92 11.53 8.29
C ILE A 295 30.35 12.06 8.13
N ALA A 296 30.52 13.37 7.99
CA ALA A 296 31.81 14.01 7.81
C ALA A 296 32.62 14.16 9.11
N THR A 297 31.99 13.94 10.26
CA THR A 297 32.57 13.90 11.62
C THR A 297 32.75 12.47 12.09
#